data_AF-A0AA87FA18-F1
#
_entry.id   AF-A0AA87FA18-F1
#
_cell.length_a   1.000
_cell.length_b   1.000
_cell.length_c   1.000
_cell.angle_alpha   90.00
_cell.angle_beta   90.00
_cell.angle_gamma   90.00
#
_symmetry.space_group_name_H-M   'P 1'
#
loop_
_entity.id
_entity.type
_entity.pdbx_description
1 polymer ?
#
loop_
_entity_poly.entity_id
_entity_poly.type
_entity_poly.pdbx_seq_one_letter_code
_entity_poly.pdbx_strand_id
1 'polypeptide(L)'
;MWTNDVFQQVIVGDSNTGQGGMSYEEVIALGGLPYEATVSAYGGGFYEEKKQLQIFYKNGSGSKQSLVDFRFVRQKDGIYRVYAKNGTFYN
;
A
#
# COMPACT_ATOMS: atom_id res chain seq x y z
N MET A 1 8.75 -12.46 -0.34
CA MET A 1 7.96 -12.62 0.90
C MET A 1 8.39 -11.52 1.85
N TRP A 2 7.45 -10.77 2.44
CA TRP A 2 7.78 -9.60 3.26
C TRP A 2 8.39 -9.99 4.61
N THR A 3 9.52 -9.38 4.93
CA THR A 3 10.09 -9.34 6.28
C THR A 3 9.86 -7.95 6.87
N ASN A 4 10.00 -7.81 8.19
CA ASN A 4 9.91 -6.50 8.83
C ASN A 4 10.97 -5.53 8.25
N ASP A 5 12.20 -5.99 8.03
CA ASP A 5 13.28 -5.15 7.49
C ASP A 5 12.98 -4.61 6.09
N VAL A 6 12.44 -5.44 5.19
CA VAL A 6 12.03 -5.00 3.85
C VAL A 6 10.81 -4.07 3.94
N PHE A 7 9.87 -4.35 4.84
CA PHE A 7 8.71 -3.48 5.08
C PHE A 7 9.10 -2.08 5.58
N GLN A 8 10.14 -1.97 6.42
CA GLN A 8 10.61 -0.67 6.90
C GLN A 8 11.21 0.21 5.79
N GLN A 9 11.73 -0.38 4.70
CA GLN A 9 12.26 0.36 3.55
C GLN A 9 11.17 1.11 2.75
N VAL A 10 9.89 0.71 2.87
CA VAL A 10 8.81 1.36 2.13
C VAL A 10 8.55 2.77 2.69
N ILE A 11 8.71 3.76 1.83
CA ILE A 11 8.52 5.17 2.18
C ILE A 11 7.04 5.53 2.08
N VAL A 12 6.52 6.12 3.15
CA VAL A 12 5.14 6.63 3.23
C VAL A 12 5.16 8.13 2.94
N GLY A 13 4.31 8.56 2.01
CA GLY A 13 4.11 9.97 1.67
C GLY A 13 3.10 10.68 2.57
N ASP A 14 2.82 11.94 2.23
CA ASP A 14 1.78 12.74 2.88
C ASP A 14 0.40 12.06 2.76
N SER A 15 -0.39 12.02 3.84
CA SER A 15 -1.65 11.27 3.86
C SER A 15 -2.79 11.96 3.09
N ASN A 16 -2.70 13.27 2.86
CA ASN A 16 -3.72 14.04 2.16
C ASN A 16 -3.54 14.00 0.64
N THR A 17 -2.28 14.08 0.21
CA THR A 17 -1.90 14.11 -1.19
C THR A 17 -1.41 12.76 -1.65
N GLY A 18 -0.57 12.06 -0.86
CA GLY A 18 0.23 10.87 -1.21
C GLY A 18 1.59 11.21 -1.82
N GLN A 19 2.00 12.49 -1.78
CA GLN A 19 3.31 12.92 -2.27
C GLN A 19 4.44 12.40 -1.39
N GLY A 20 5.54 12.01 -2.03
CA GLY A 20 6.76 11.52 -1.36
C GLY A 20 6.76 10.03 -0.99
N GLY A 21 5.65 9.30 -1.19
CA GLY A 21 5.59 7.85 -0.99
C GLY A 21 6.14 7.06 -2.16
N MET A 22 6.56 5.82 -1.90
CA MET A 22 6.94 4.88 -2.96
C MET A 22 5.75 4.59 -3.89
N SER A 23 6.03 4.36 -5.18
CA SER A 23 5.02 3.95 -6.14
C SER A 23 4.57 2.50 -5.91
N TYR A 24 3.42 2.15 -6.49
CA TYR A 24 2.99 0.75 -6.57
C TYR A 24 4.08 -0.14 -7.18
N GLU A 25 4.68 0.28 -8.29
CA GLU A 25 5.72 -0.49 -8.99
C GLU A 25 6.97 -0.70 -8.14
N GLU A 26 7.40 0.30 -7.36
CA GLU A 26 8.52 0.18 -6.42
C GLU A 26 8.22 -0.82 -5.29
N VAL A 27 6.99 -0.79 -4.75
CA VAL A 27 6.55 -1.76 -3.72
C VAL A 27 6.50 -3.18 -4.28
N ILE A 28 6.02 -3.35 -5.52
CA ILE A 28 6.01 -4.65 -6.20
C ILE A 28 7.42 -5.15 -6.48
N ALA A 29 8.36 -4.26 -6.82
CA ALA A 29 9.76 -4.62 -7.02
C ALA A 29 10.42 -5.17 -5.74
N LEU A 30 10.02 -4.67 -4.56
CA LEU A 30 10.47 -5.18 -3.26
C LEU A 30 9.77 -6.48 -2.83
N GLY A 31 8.44 -6.50 -2.95
CA GLY A 31 7.60 -7.51 -2.31
C GLY A 31 7.12 -8.65 -3.22
N GLY A 32 7.20 -8.47 -4.53
CA GLY A 32 6.48 -9.25 -5.53
C GLY A 32 4.99 -8.87 -5.61
N LEU A 33 4.21 -9.69 -6.32
CA LEU A 33 2.77 -9.47 -6.46
C LEU A 33 2.02 -9.72 -5.12
N PRO A 34 0.99 -8.92 -4.81
CA PRO A 34 0.20 -9.10 -3.61
C PRO A 34 -0.72 -10.31 -3.71
N TYR A 35 -1.21 -10.76 -2.56
CA TYR A 35 -2.25 -11.77 -2.48
C TYR A 35 -3.61 -11.21 -2.92
N GLU A 36 -3.89 -9.95 -2.57
CA GLU A 36 -5.12 -9.25 -2.92
C GLU A 36 -4.83 -7.79 -3.27
N ALA A 37 -5.59 -7.25 -4.21
CA ALA A 37 -5.55 -5.84 -4.59
C ALA A 37 -6.97 -5.33 -4.82
N THR A 38 -7.31 -4.20 -4.18
CA THR A 38 -8.63 -3.58 -4.25
C THR A 38 -8.48 -2.13 -4.70
N VAL A 39 -9.22 -1.73 -5.74
CA VAL A 39 -9.31 -0.34 -6.19
C VAL A 39 -10.63 0.25 -5.72
N SER A 40 -10.59 1.45 -5.17
CA SER A 40 -11.76 2.19 -4.73
C SER A 40 -11.66 3.66 -5.11
N ALA A 41 -12.79 4.34 -5.15
CA ALA A 41 -12.87 5.78 -5.30
C ALA A 41 -13.73 6.35 -4.17
N TYR A 42 -13.36 7.52 -3.67
CA TYR A 42 -14.09 8.23 -2.63
C TYR A 42 -14.02 9.74 -2.88
N GLY A 43 -14.99 10.48 -2.33
CA GLY A 43 -15.27 11.85 -2.74
C GLY A 43 -16.25 11.89 -3.93
N GLY A 44 -16.25 13.01 -4.65
CA GLY A 44 -17.21 13.27 -5.74
C GLY A 44 -18.29 14.30 -5.37
N GLY A 45 -18.99 14.80 -6.39
CA GLY A 45 -19.91 15.93 -6.24
C GLY A 45 -19.16 17.26 -6.14
N PHE A 46 -19.24 17.93 -4.98
CA PHE A 46 -18.53 19.20 -4.73
C PHE A 46 -17.05 19.02 -4.35
N TYR A 47 -16.60 17.80 -4.08
CA TYR A 47 -15.21 17.49 -3.70
C TYR A 47 -14.48 16.76 -4.83
N GLU A 48 -13.16 16.97 -4.90
CA GLU A 48 -12.28 16.22 -5.81
C GLU A 48 -12.39 14.72 -5.53
N GLU A 49 -12.68 13.93 -6.58
CA GLU A 49 -12.67 12.48 -6.52
C GLU A 49 -11.23 11.98 -6.34
N LYS A 50 -11.01 11.13 -5.33
CA LYS A 50 -9.73 10.47 -5.10
C LYS A 50 -9.84 8.98 -5.37
N LYS A 51 -8.85 8.44 -6.08
CA LYS A 51 -8.72 7.01 -6.36
C LYS A 51 -7.69 6.39 -5.43
N GLN A 52 -8.07 5.27 -4.82
CA GLN A 52 -7.23 4.50 -3.92
C GLN A 52 -6.99 3.10 -4.46
N LEU A 53 -5.82 2.58 -4.12
CA LEU A 53 -5.47 1.18 -4.25
C LEU A 53 -5.07 0.69 -2.87
N GLN A 54 -5.55 -0.48 -2.49
CA GLN A 54 -5.10 -1.20 -1.31
C GLN A 54 -4.56 -2.54 -1.76
N ILE A 55 -3.37 -2.91 -1.30
CA ILE A 55 -2.81 -4.23 -1.57
C ILE A 55 -2.48 -4.93 -0.27
N PHE A 56 -2.75 -6.23 -0.24
CA PHE A 56 -2.48 -7.08 0.90
C PHE A 56 -1.54 -8.21 0.51
N TYR A 57 -0.54 -8.43 1.36
CA TYR A 57 0.30 -9.61 1.33
C TYR A 57 -0.02 -10.47 2.53
N LYS A 58 -0.02 -11.78 2.28
CA LYS A 58 -0.27 -12.80 3.29
C LYS A 58 0.84 -13.84 3.20
N ASN A 59 1.39 -14.19 4.36
CA ASN A 59 2.25 -15.36 4.49
C ASN A 59 1.87 -16.16 5.74
N GLY A 60 2.00 -17.48 5.66
CA GLY A 60 1.62 -18.39 6.73
C GLY A 60 0.11 -18.64 6.80
N SER A 61 -0.30 -19.32 7.86
CA SER A 61 -1.68 -19.74 8.09
C SER A 61 -2.01 -19.74 9.58
N GLY A 62 -3.31 -19.70 9.89
CA GLY A 62 -3.79 -19.72 11.27
C GLY A 62 -3.24 -18.57 12.11
N SER A 63 -2.83 -18.87 13.34
CA SER A 63 -2.32 -17.87 14.31
C SER A 63 -0.91 -17.35 14.01
N LYS A 64 -0.19 -17.93 13.05
CA LYS A 64 1.17 -17.52 12.64
C LYS A 64 1.17 -16.91 11.24
N GLN A 65 0.19 -16.06 10.97
CA GLN A 65 0.01 -15.43 9.67
C GLN A 65 0.58 -14.01 9.68
N SER A 66 1.65 -13.78 8.93
CA SER A 66 2.14 -12.42 8.68
C SER A 66 1.26 -11.72 7.63
N LEU A 67 0.92 -10.47 7.89
CA LEU A 67 0.04 -9.64 7.08
C LEU A 67 0.72 -8.30 6.81
N VAL A 68 0.75 -7.88 5.55
CA VAL A 68 1.21 -6.55 5.16
C VAL A 68 0.15 -5.88 4.31
N ASP A 69 -0.20 -4.66 4.67
CA ASP A 69 -1.19 -3.80 4.02
C ASP A 69 -0.49 -2.51 3.56
N PHE A 70 -0.57 -2.20 2.28
CA PHE A 70 -0.20 -0.88 1.77
C PHE A 70 -1.41 -0.20 1.15
N ARG A 71 -1.58 1.07 1.48
CA ARG A 71 -2.62 1.92 0.91
C ARG A 71 -1.98 3.01 0.08
N PHE A 72 -2.48 3.12 -1.13
CA PHE A 72 -2.01 4.07 -2.13
C PHE A 72 -3.13 5.02 -2.50
N VAL A 73 -2.77 6.24 -2.85
CA VAL A 73 -3.66 7.22 -3.44
C VAL A 73 -3.06 7.69 -4.77
N ARG A 74 -3.91 7.79 -5.79
CA ARG A 74 -3.49 8.24 -7.12
C ARG A 74 -3.16 9.74 -7.08
N GLN A 75 -1.91 10.07 -7.39
CA GLN A 75 -1.45 11.45 -7.46
C GLN A 75 -1.90 12.14 -8.75
N LYS A 76 -1.71 13.46 -8.82
CA LYS A 76 -2.00 14.28 -10.01
C LYS A 76 -1.21 13.87 -11.24
N ASP A 77 -0.03 13.28 -11.08
CA ASP A 77 0.76 12.70 -12.17
C ASP A 77 0.26 11.31 -12.62
N GLY A 78 -0.81 10.81 -12.00
CA GLY A 78 -1.46 9.55 -12.34
C GLY A 78 -0.91 8.31 -11.63
N ILE A 79 0.16 8.44 -10.83
CA ILE A 79 0.83 7.33 -10.15
C ILE A 79 0.21 7.09 -8.77
N TYR A 80 0.01 5.82 -8.41
CA TYR A 80 -0.39 5.41 -7.06
C TYR A 80 0.82 5.39 -6.15
N ARG A 81 0.76 6.18 -5.06
CA ARG A 81 1.85 6.27 -4.07
C ARG A 81 1.37 5.93 -2.68
N VAL A 82 2.22 5.23 -1.92
CA VAL A 82 1.95 4.80 -0.55
C VAL A 82 1.70 6.02 0.33
N TYR A 83 0.54 6.05 0.99
CA TYR A 83 0.21 7.06 2.00
C TYR A 83 -0.05 6.46 3.38
N ALA A 84 -0.20 5.12 3.46
CA ALA A 84 -0.24 4.39 4.71
C ALA A 84 0.27 2.96 4.52
N LYS A 85 0.88 2.40 5.57
CA LYS A 85 1.31 1.00 5.61
C LYS A 85 1.05 0.39 6.98
N ASN A 86 0.64 -0.87 7.03
CA ASN A 86 0.49 -1.65 8.24
C ASN A 86 1.15 -3.02 8.05
N GLY A 87 1.81 -3.54 9.09
CA GLY A 87 2.49 -4.82 9.02
C GLY A 87 2.43 -5.56 10.34
N THR A 88 2.00 -6.81 10.30
CA THR A 88 2.07 -7.77 11.41
C THR A 88 3.01 -8.88 10.98
N PHE A 89 4.11 -9.06 11.71
CA PHE A 89 5.13 -10.05 11.39
C PHE A 89 5.24 -11.06 12.54
N TYR A 90 5.19 -12.34 12.20
CA TYR A 90 5.51 -13.44 13.11
C TYR A 90 6.88 -14.00 12.76
N ASN A 91 7.70 -14.23 13.79
CA ASN A 91 9.00 -14.89 13.70
C ASN A 91 8.85 -16.41 13.58
#